data_AF-A0A359LYC0-F1
#
_entry.id   AF-A0A359LYC0-F1
#
_cell.length_a   1.000
_cell.length_b   1.000
_cell.length_c   1.000
_cell.angle_alpha   90.00
_cell.angle_beta   90.00
_cell.angle_gamma   90.00
#
_symmetry.space_group_name_H-M   'P 1'
#
loop_
_entity.id
_entity.type
_entity.pdbx_description
1 polymer ?
#
loop_
_entity_poly.entity_id
_entity_poly.type
_entity_poly.pdbx_seq_one_letter_code
_entity_poly.pdbx_strand_id
1 'polypeptide(L)'
;MRFAAVLLAAAPAFAAVTGVWVETRADVSGRRPFGLAGPYERIEATVRFAIDPANPANRAIVGLDQAPRNGSGMVEFSADLTVYKPSDPRRGNGTLLVDIVNRGSMTALAAFQFTSRAAQDRDPAGDGFLFEQGFTVAAVGWQYDLKPGPGVVRLDGTIPGLGFAAARDVVAYLKRDGSGIHLLGDQPSFLKRAMGFGVSQSGRF
;
A
#
# COMPACT_ATOMS: atom_id res chain seq x y z
N MET A 1 5.68 33.73 -39.99
CA MET A 1 5.80 33.33 -38.56
C MET A 1 5.46 31.86 -38.45
N ARG A 2 6.40 31.01 -38.02
CA ARG A 2 6.16 29.57 -37.76
C ARG A 2 5.96 29.40 -36.26
N PHE A 3 4.77 28.97 -35.84
CA PHE A 3 4.52 28.55 -34.47
C PHE A 3 5.16 27.18 -34.25
N ALA A 4 6.16 27.10 -33.39
CA ALA A 4 6.67 25.83 -32.89
C ALA A 4 5.77 25.39 -31.73
N ALA A 5 5.01 24.31 -31.92
CA ALA A 5 4.31 23.65 -30.83
C ALA A 5 5.33 22.85 -30.02
N VAL A 6 5.57 23.28 -28.78
CA VAL A 6 6.33 22.48 -27.81
C VAL A 6 5.38 21.44 -27.23
N LEU A 7 5.53 20.19 -27.67
CA LEU A 7 4.95 19.04 -27.00
C LEU A 7 5.74 18.82 -25.69
N LEU A 8 5.21 19.29 -24.56
CA LEU A 8 5.64 18.78 -23.27
C LEU A 8 5.17 17.32 -23.16
N ALA A 9 6.07 16.38 -23.47
CA ALA A 9 5.92 15.03 -23.01
C ALA A 9 6.04 15.06 -21.48
N ALA A 10 4.92 14.86 -20.78
CA ALA A 10 4.97 14.53 -19.36
C ALA A 10 5.73 13.21 -19.25
N ALA A 11 6.99 13.28 -18.81
CA ALA A 11 7.73 12.08 -18.47
C ALA A 11 6.89 11.30 -17.46
N PRO A 12 6.65 10.00 -17.67
CA PRO A 12 5.96 9.22 -16.67
C PRO A 12 6.74 9.33 -15.35
N ALA A 13 6.09 9.86 -14.32
CA ALA A 13 6.58 9.76 -12.95
C ALA A 13 6.35 8.32 -12.44
N PHE A 14 7.00 7.36 -13.08
CA PHE A 14 7.16 5.98 -12.61
C PHE A 14 8.64 5.85 -12.23
N ALA A 15 9.05 5.53 -11.01
CA ALA A 15 8.32 5.09 -9.84
C ALA A 15 9.20 5.41 -8.63
N ALA A 16 8.61 6.02 -7.61
CA ALA A 16 9.22 6.03 -6.30
C ALA A 16 9.41 4.60 -5.79
N VAL A 17 8.51 3.67 -6.16
CA VAL A 17 8.67 2.23 -5.92
C VAL A 17 9.73 1.66 -6.86
N THR A 18 10.82 1.15 -6.31
CA THR A 18 11.94 0.56 -7.07
C THR A 18 11.88 -0.96 -7.10
N GLY A 19 11.04 -1.57 -6.26
CA GLY A 19 10.77 -3.00 -6.34
C GLY A 19 9.79 -3.48 -5.28
N VAL A 20 9.25 -4.67 -5.48
CA VAL A 20 8.34 -5.35 -4.56
C VAL A 20 8.75 -6.81 -4.44
N TRP A 21 9.04 -7.25 -3.22
CA TRP A 21 9.45 -8.62 -2.91
C TRP A 21 8.32 -9.31 -2.17
N VAL A 22 7.63 -10.23 -2.86
CA VAL A 22 6.60 -11.07 -2.23
C VAL A 22 7.28 -12.09 -1.33
N GLU A 23 6.92 -12.08 -0.05
CA GLU A 23 7.42 -13.02 0.95
C GLU A 23 6.48 -14.21 1.05
N THR A 24 5.17 -13.96 1.13
CA THR A 24 4.16 -15.02 1.25
C THR A 24 2.92 -14.73 0.41
N ARG A 25 2.27 -15.81 -0.04
CA ARG A 25 0.90 -15.83 -0.54
C ARG A 25 0.15 -16.93 0.16
N ALA A 26 -1.04 -16.63 0.67
CA ALA A 26 -1.86 -17.60 1.39
C ALA A 26 -3.34 -17.46 1.02
N ASP A 27 -4.05 -18.58 0.97
CA ASP A 27 -5.50 -18.56 0.82
C ASP A 27 -6.15 -18.06 2.13
N VAL A 28 -7.15 -17.18 2.00
CA VAL A 28 -7.91 -16.66 3.13
C VAL A 28 -9.03 -17.63 3.47
N SER A 29 -9.22 -17.93 4.76
CA SER A 29 -10.34 -18.73 5.28
C SER A 29 -10.57 -20.05 4.53
N GLY A 30 -9.49 -20.75 4.15
CA GLY A 30 -9.56 -22.03 3.44
C GLY A 30 -10.25 -21.94 2.08
N ARG A 31 -10.11 -20.82 1.37
CA ARG A 31 -10.76 -20.54 0.07
C ARG A 31 -12.29 -20.50 0.13
N ARG A 32 -12.87 -20.30 1.32
CA ARG A 32 -14.30 -20.00 1.42
C ARG A 32 -14.62 -18.79 0.53
N PRO A 33 -15.67 -18.83 -0.31
CA PRO A 33 -16.06 -17.69 -1.11
C PRO A 33 -16.76 -16.62 -0.26
N PHE A 34 -16.52 -15.35 -0.61
CA PHE A 34 -17.19 -14.18 -0.05
C PHE A 34 -18.07 -13.54 -1.13
N GLY A 35 -19.39 -13.72 -1.01
CA GLY A 35 -20.37 -13.19 -1.97
C GLY A 35 -20.00 -13.46 -3.43
N LEU A 36 -20.18 -12.45 -4.28
CA LEU A 36 -19.83 -12.51 -5.70
C LEU A 36 -18.33 -12.37 -5.97
N ALA A 37 -17.55 -11.88 -5.01
CA ALA A 37 -16.11 -11.69 -5.13
C ALA A 37 -15.34 -13.02 -5.12
N GLY A 38 -15.92 -14.07 -4.51
CA GLY A 38 -15.33 -15.40 -4.48
C GLY A 38 -14.25 -15.54 -3.39
N PRO A 39 -13.33 -16.51 -3.51
CA PRO A 39 -12.26 -16.69 -2.54
C PRO A 39 -11.27 -15.53 -2.58
N TYR A 40 -10.58 -15.31 -1.45
CA TYR A 40 -9.57 -14.28 -1.28
C TYR A 40 -8.18 -14.89 -1.05
N GLU A 41 -7.14 -14.15 -1.44
CA GLU A 41 -5.75 -14.42 -1.06
C GLU A 41 -5.18 -13.26 -0.21
N ARG A 42 -4.26 -13.60 0.68
CA ARG A 42 -3.40 -12.67 1.41
C ARG A 42 -2.01 -12.70 0.79
N ILE A 43 -1.42 -11.52 0.62
CA ILE A 43 -0.06 -11.33 0.13
C ILE A 43 0.70 -10.49 1.13
N GLU A 44 1.87 -10.96 1.55
CA GLU A 44 2.83 -10.20 2.37
C GLU A 44 4.07 -9.92 1.52
N ALA A 45 4.56 -8.68 1.58
CA ALA A 45 5.67 -8.24 0.77
C ALA A 45 6.44 -7.08 1.41
N THR A 46 7.69 -6.92 0.99
CA THR A 46 8.46 -5.69 1.22
C THR A 46 8.45 -4.84 -0.06
N VAL A 47 8.10 -3.56 0.06
CA VAL A 47 8.21 -2.55 -1.01
C VAL A 47 9.46 -1.72 -0.76
N ARG A 48 10.29 -1.50 -1.79
CA ARG A 48 11.41 -0.56 -1.72
C ARG A 48 11.12 0.70 -2.51
N PHE A 49 11.69 1.79 -2.03
CA PHE A 49 11.48 3.11 -2.59
C PHE A 49 12.80 3.86 -2.80
N ALA A 50 12.81 4.74 -3.78
CA ALA A 50 13.81 5.79 -3.98
C ALA A 50 13.08 7.07 -4.41
N ILE A 51 13.06 8.10 -3.57
CA ILE A 51 12.35 9.36 -3.85
C ILE A 51 13.30 10.54 -3.96
N ASP A 52 13.03 11.41 -4.93
CA ASP A 52 13.79 12.65 -5.13
C ASP A 52 13.32 13.71 -4.12
N PRO A 53 14.18 14.19 -3.20
CA PRO A 53 13.82 15.24 -2.26
C PRO A 53 13.49 16.58 -2.95
N ALA A 54 13.98 16.82 -4.17
CA ALA A 54 13.71 18.04 -4.93
C ALA A 54 12.39 17.98 -5.72
N ASN A 55 11.74 16.81 -5.81
CA ASN A 55 10.47 16.69 -6.51
C ASN A 55 9.38 17.54 -5.83
N PRO A 56 8.68 18.45 -6.54
CA PRO A 56 7.63 19.28 -5.96
C PRO A 56 6.52 18.50 -5.24
N ALA A 57 6.25 17.25 -5.65
CA ALA A 57 5.28 16.38 -4.99
C ALA A 57 5.73 15.90 -3.60
N ASN A 58 7.02 16.01 -3.28
CA ASN A 58 7.61 15.61 -2.01
C ASN A 58 7.85 16.78 -1.04
N ARG A 59 7.62 18.04 -1.46
CA ARG A 59 7.90 19.24 -0.64
C ARG A 59 7.21 19.27 0.73
N ALA A 60 6.07 18.58 0.86
CA ALA A 60 5.29 18.53 2.09
C ALA A 60 5.85 17.51 3.11
N ILE A 61 6.83 16.70 2.71
CA ILE A 61 7.44 15.68 3.56
C ILE A 61 8.53 16.34 4.40
N VAL A 62 8.19 16.61 5.66
CA VAL A 62 9.10 17.24 6.62
C VAL A 62 10.34 16.37 6.86
N GLY A 63 11.51 16.98 6.78
CA GLY A 63 12.82 16.34 7.02
C GLY A 63 13.38 15.58 5.82
N LEU A 64 12.68 15.55 4.68
CA LEU A 64 13.13 14.81 3.50
C LEU A 64 14.42 15.38 2.88
N ASP A 65 14.58 16.69 2.91
CA ASP A 65 15.77 17.40 2.46
C ASP A 65 17.02 17.03 3.27
N GLN A 66 16.84 16.64 4.53
CA GLN A 66 17.88 16.24 5.48
C GLN A 66 18.16 14.73 5.52
N ALA A 67 17.31 13.91 4.88
CA ALA A 67 17.47 12.47 4.89
C ALA A 67 18.74 12.02 4.11
N PRO A 68 19.40 10.93 4.52
CA PRO A 68 20.51 10.35 3.76
C PRO A 68 20.10 10.03 2.32
N ARG A 69 21.02 10.25 1.37
CA ARG A 69 20.79 10.06 -0.06
C ARG A 69 21.79 9.04 -0.62
N ASN A 70 21.34 8.24 -1.57
CA ASN A 70 22.20 7.33 -2.32
C ASN A 70 23.10 8.09 -3.33
N GLY A 71 23.95 7.36 -4.06
CA GLY A 71 24.85 7.95 -5.07
C GLY A 71 24.13 8.67 -6.22
N SER A 72 22.83 8.43 -6.40
CA SER A 72 21.97 9.09 -7.39
C SER A 72 21.21 10.29 -6.81
N GLY A 73 21.47 10.67 -5.55
CA GLY A 73 20.79 11.78 -4.87
C GLY A 73 19.37 11.47 -4.38
N MET A 74 18.95 10.21 -4.42
CA MET A 74 17.61 9.77 -4.01
C MET A 74 17.60 9.34 -2.54
N VAL A 75 16.50 9.58 -1.85
CA VAL A 75 16.26 9.06 -0.49
C VAL A 75 15.65 7.66 -0.61
N GLU A 76 16.37 6.66 -0.10
CA GLU A 76 15.95 5.25 -0.13
C GLU A 76 15.33 4.82 1.19
N PHE A 77 14.29 3.98 1.12
CA PHE A 77 13.64 3.38 2.27
C PHE A 77 12.83 2.15 1.83
N SER A 78 12.29 1.39 2.78
CA SER A 78 11.36 0.29 2.49
C SER A 78 10.17 0.28 3.44
N ALA A 79 9.12 -0.43 3.06
CA ALA A 79 7.94 -0.62 3.89
C ALA A 79 7.37 -2.02 3.68
N ASP A 80 6.86 -2.61 4.75
CA ASP A 80 6.07 -3.82 4.65
C ASP A 80 4.72 -3.49 3.98
N LEU A 81 4.17 -4.46 3.26
CA LEU A 81 2.92 -4.39 2.55
C LEU A 81 2.14 -5.68 2.77
N THR A 82 0.92 -5.56 3.29
CA THR A 82 -0.05 -6.67 3.36
C THR A 82 -1.22 -6.34 2.45
N VAL A 83 -1.64 -7.28 1.60
CA VAL A 83 -2.77 -7.13 0.69
C VAL A 83 -3.73 -8.30 0.82
N TYR A 84 -5.02 -8.01 0.99
CA TYR A 84 -6.13 -8.95 0.83
C TYR A 84 -6.89 -8.61 -0.44
N LYS A 85 -7.07 -9.58 -1.33
CA LYS A 85 -7.78 -9.37 -2.59
C LYS A 85 -8.58 -10.60 -3.02
N PRO A 86 -9.60 -10.45 -3.88
CA PRO A 86 -10.18 -11.57 -4.60
C PRO A 86 -9.11 -12.35 -5.36
N SER A 87 -9.12 -13.67 -5.26
CA SER A 87 -8.21 -14.54 -6.02
C SER A 87 -8.44 -14.40 -7.54
N ASP A 88 -9.70 -14.12 -7.95
CA ASP A 88 -10.01 -13.63 -9.29
C ASP A 88 -10.31 -12.13 -9.23
N PRO A 89 -9.37 -11.26 -9.62
CA PRO A 89 -9.51 -9.81 -9.48
C PRO A 89 -10.62 -9.21 -10.36
N ARG A 90 -11.08 -9.92 -11.41
CA ARG A 90 -12.25 -9.51 -12.21
C ARG A 90 -13.54 -9.49 -11.40
N ARG A 91 -13.57 -10.23 -10.29
CA ARG A 91 -14.72 -10.33 -9.37
C ARG A 91 -14.69 -9.28 -8.26
N GLY A 92 -13.63 -8.48 -8.18
CA GLY A 92 -13.56 -7.36 -7.24
C GLY A 92 -14.45 -6.19 -7.66
N ASN A 93 -14.75 -5.31 -6.70
CA ASN A 93 -15.56 -4.10 -6.94
C ASN A 93 -14.75 -2.92 -7.54
N GLY A 94 -13.47 -3.17 -7.84
CA GLY A 94 -12.52 -2.20 -8.38
C GLY A 94 -12.13 -1.07 -7.42
N THR A 95 -12.25 -1.28 -6.11
CA THR A 95 -11.88 -0.30 -5.09
C THR A 95 -10.78 -0.85 -4.20
N LEU A 96 -9.67 -0.12 -4.14
CA LEU A 96 -8.60 -0.33 -3.18
C LEU A 96 -8.92 0.45 -1.90
N LEU A 97 -9.01 -0.24 -0.77
CA LEU A 97 -9.02 0.37 0.55
C LEU A 97 -7.61 0.32 1.13
N VAL A 98 -6.97 1.48 1.23
CA VAL A 98 -5.64 1.60 1.84
C VAL A 98 -5.77 1.93 3.31
N ASP A 99 -5.29 1.01 4.13
CA ASP A 99 -5.22 1.11 5.58
C ASP A 99 -3.92 1.80 6.01
N ILE A 100 -4.05 2.98 6.60
CA ILE A 100 -2.96 3.76 7.18
C ILE A 100 -2.72 3.23 8.59
N VAL A 101 -1.79 2.28 8.68
CA VAL A 101 -1.55 1.46 9.87
C VAL A 101 -0.71 2.16 10.93
N ASN A 102 -1.37 3.01 11.72
CA ASN A 102 -0.77 3.60 12.91
C ASN A 102 -0.45 2.51 13.96
N ARG A 103 0.81 2.42 14.39
CA ARG A 103 1.38 1.33 15.23
C ARG A 103 1.44 -0.05 14.58
N GLY A 104 1.37 -0.12 13.24
CA GLY A 104 1.70 -1.32 12.47
C GLY A 104 0.65 -2.44 12.46
N SER A 105 -0.43 -2.34 13.23
CA SER A 105 -1.55 -3.28 13.14
C SER A 105 -2.65 -2.74 12.23
N MET A 106 -3.20 -3.59 11.35
CA MET A 106 -4.29 -3.21 10.45
C MET A 106 -5.54 -2.76 11.22
N THR A 107 -6.12 -1.64 10.79
CA THR A 107 -7.29 -1.02 11.39
C THR A 107 -8.56 -1.25 10.58
N ALA A 108 -8.45 -1.40 9.26
CA ALA A 108 -9.59 -1.56 8.37
C ALA A 108 -10.36 -2.87 8.63
N LEU A 109 -9.65 -4.00 8.80
CA LEU A 109 -10.30 -5.28 9.10
C LEU A 109 -11.00 -5.24 10.47
N ALA A 110 -10.44 -4.54 11.46
CA ALA A 110 -11.10 -4.40 12.76
C ALA A 110 -12.34 -3.52 12.67
N ALA A 111 -12.26 -2.42 11.92
CA ALA A 111 -13.33 -1.45 11.79
C ALA A 111 -14.52 -1.96 10.97
N PHE A 112 -14.26 -2.67 9.88
CA PHE A 112 -15.29 -3.03 8.91
C PHE A 112 -15.64 -4.52 8.89
N GLN A 113 -14.80 -5.39 9.45
CA GLN A 113 -15.07 -6.84 9.52
C GLN A 113 -15.22 -7.35 10.96
N PHE A 114 -15.22 -6.45 11.95
CA PHE A 114 -15.27 -6.75 13.39
C PHE A 114 -14.21 -7.74 13.88
N THR A 115 -13.05 -7.79 13.21
CA THR A 115 -11.93 -8.62 13.64
C THR A 115 -11.22 -8.02 14.86
N SER A 116 -10.63 -8.87 15.71
CA SER A 116 -9.73 -8.40 16.77
C SER A 116 -8.36 -8.06 16.19
N ARG A 117 -7.83 -6.85 16.44
CA ARG A 117 -6.48 -6.42 16.01
C ARG A 117 -5.36 -7.42 16.37
N ALA A 118 -5.51 -8.15 17.48
CA ALA A 118 -4.52 -9.12 17.95
C ALA A 118 -4.66 -10.52 17.29
N ALA A 119 -5.71 -10.75 16.51
CA ALA A 119 -6.03 -12.06 15.92
C ALA A 119 -6.28 -12.01 14.41
N GLN A 120 -6.08 -10.86 13.76
CA GLN A 120 -6.38 -10.66 12.33
C GLN A 120 -5.60 -11.63 11.44
N ASP A 121 -4.40 -12.04 11.83
CA ASP A 121 -3.62 -13.01 11.05
C ASP A 121 -4.28 -14.40 11.00
N ARG A 122 -5.04 -14.76 12.05
CA ARG A 122 -5.75 -16.04 12.17
C ARG A 122 -7.16 -15.97 11.61
N ASP A 123 -7.84 -14.85 11.82
CA ASP A 123 -9.18 -14.60 11.31
C ASP A 123 -9.27 -13.19 10.70
N PRO A 124 -8.75 -13.01 9.47
CA PRO A 124 -8.84 -11.74 8.77
C PRO A 124 -10.24 -11.50 8.21
N ALA A 125 -11.11 -12.51 8.21
CA ALA A 125 -12.43 -12.44 7.60
C ALA A 125 -13.48 -11.89 8.57
N GLY A 126 -13.47 -12.26 9.85
CA GLY A 126 -14.51 -11.82 10.78
C GLY A 126 -15.92 -12.06 10.20
N ASP A 127 -16.74 -11.00 10.07
CA ASP A 127 -18.06 -11.09 9.43
C ASP A 127 -18.03 -11.11 7.89
N GLY A 128 -16.89 -10.83 7.27
CA GLY A 128 -16.65 -10.88 5.83
C GLY A 128 -17.06 -9.64 5.05
N PHE A 129 -17.58 -8.56 5.68
CA PHE A 129 -18.23 -7.45 4.97
C PHE A 129 -17.41 -6.87 3.80
N LEU A 130 -16.15 -6.47 4.02
CA LEU A 130 -15.31 -5.91 2.95
C LEU A 130 -15.06 -6.91 1.82
N PHE A 131 -14.93 -8.20 2.15
CA PHE A 131 -14.67 -9.26 1.19
C PHE A 131 -15.92 -9.59 0.37
N GLU A 132 -17.09 -9.65 1.00
CA GLU A 132 -18.36 -9.85 0.29
C GLU A 132 -18.66 -8.69 -0.67
N GLN A 133 -18.30 -7.47 -0.29
CA GLN A 133 -18.40 -6.29 -1.14
C GLN A 133 -17.30 -6.24 -2.22
N GLY A 134 -16.33 -7.14 -2.23
CA GLY A 134 -15.30 -7.24 -3.28
C GLY A 134 -14.17 -6.22 -3.18
N PHE A 135 -13.91 -5.64 -2.01
CA PHE A 135 -12.79 -4.71 -1.85
C PHE A 135 -11.45 -5.44 -1.95
N THR A 136 -10.44 -4.76 -2.51
CA THR A 136 -9.04 -5.08 -2.24
C THR A 136 -8.60 -4.21 -1.07
N VAL A 137 -8.04 -4.80 -0.01
CA VAL A 137 -7.58 -4.09 1.19
C VAL A 137 -6.06 -4.17 1.24
N ALA A 138 -5.37 -3.05 1.37
CA ALA A 138 -3.92 -3.02 1.48
C ALA A 138 -3.46 -2.17 2.67
N ALA A 139 -2.49 -2.67 3.42
CA ALA A 139 -1.80 -1.92 4.47
C ALA A 139 -0.33 -1.78 4.08
N VAL A 140 0.18 -0.54 4.08
CA VAL A 140 1.60 -0.25 3.86
C VAL A 140 2.18 0.42 5.10
N GLY A 141 3.43 0.07 5.42
CA GLY A 141 4.16 0.64 6.54
C GLY A 141 4.07 2.16 6.61
N TRP A 142 3.53 2.66 7.72
CA TRP A 142 3.34 4.09 7.95
C TRP A 142 4.37 4.68 8.92
N GLN A 143 4.71 3.91 9.96
CA GLN A 143 5.48 4.38 11.11
C GLN A 143 6.90 3.82 11.11
N TYR A 144 7.89 4.71 11.20
CA TYR A 144 9.32 4.41 10.98
C TYR A 144 10.06 3.81 12.19
N ASP A 145 9.52 3.96 13.40
CA ASP A 145 10.16 3.59 14.67
C ASP A 145 9.63 2.29 15.27
N LEU A 146 8.99 1.44 14.47
CA LEU A 146 8.47 0.14 14.93
C LEU A 146 9.56 -0.95 14.87
N LYS A 147 9.60 -1.78 15.91
CA LYS A 147 10.41 -3.01 15.88
C LYS A 147 9.72 -4.08 15.02
N PRO A 148 10.47 -4.92 14.29
CA PRO A 148 9.91 -6.06 13.59
C PRO A 148 9.18 -7.02 14.55
N GLY A 149 8.10 -7.62 14.08
CA GLY A 149 7.35 -8.64 14.82
C GLY A 149 6.21 -9.23 13.99
N PRO A 150 5.65 -10.38 14.38
CA PRO A 150 4.53 -10.99 13.68
C PRO A 150 3.34 -10.03 13.54
N GLY A 151 2.80 -9.89 12.34
CA GLY A 151 1.63 -9.05 12.05
C GLY A 151 1.87 -7.54 12.13
N VAL A 152 3.13 -7.10 12.32
CA VAL A 152 3.50 -5.67 12.32
C VAL A 152 3.86 -5.25 10.91
N VAL A 153 3.09 -4.31 10.35
CA VAL A 153 3.36 -3.66 9.06
C VAL A 153 4.18 -2.38 9.32
N ARG A 154 5.49 -2.44 9.10
CA ARG A 154 6.43 -1.36 9.46
C ARG A 154 6.92 -0.57 8.26
N LEU A 155 7.35 0.66 8.53
CA LEU A 155 8.19 1.44 7.63
C LEU A 155 9.63 1.33 8.13
N ASP A 156 10.56 1.05 7.22
CA ASP A 156 12.00 1.04 7.49
C ASP A 156 12.62 2.24 6.78
N GLY A 157 12.76 3.33 7.54
CA GLY A 157 13.17 4.63 7.02
C GLY A 157 13.72 5.54 8.11
N THR A 158 14.39 6.61 7.69
CA THR A 158 15.19 7.45 8.58
C THR A 158 14.43 8.64 9.16
N ILE A 159 13.26 8.99 8.61
CA ILE A 159 12.47 10.14 9.05
C ILE A 159 10.96 9.80 9.15
N PRO A 160 10.20 10.49 10.02
CA PRO A 160 8.76 10.25 10.18
C PRO A 160 7.93 10.49 8.91
N GLY A 161 8.35 11.44 8.06
CA GLY A 161 7.56 11.87 6.90
C GLY A 161 7.45 10.83 5.78
N LEU A 162 8.29 9.78 5.77
CA LEU A 162 8.32 8.80 4.69
C LEU A 162 7.05 7.95 4.59
N GLY A 163 6.25 7.84 5.66
CA GLY A 163 4.94 7.18 5.62
C GLY A 163 3.98 7.81 4.60
N PHE A 164 4.05 9.13 4.39
CA PHE A 164 3.26 9.82 3.37
C PHE A 164 3.67 9.41 1.95
N ALA A 165 4.99 9.31 1.70
CA ALA A 165 5.51 8.82 0.41
C ALA A 165 5.12 7.37 0.19
N ALA A 166 5.33 6.50 1.19
CA ALA A 166 4.98 5.08 1.11
C ALA A 166 3.51 4.86 0.71
N ALA A 167 2.58 5.52 1.40
CA ALA A 167 1.15 5.41 1.11
C ALA A 167 0.80 5.92 -0.31
N ARG A 168 1.28 7.11 -0.67
CA ARG A 168 1.03 7.70 -1.99
C ARG A 168 1.57 6.80 -3.10
N ASP A 169 2.81 6.35 -2.96
CA ASP A 169 3.55 5.68 -4.03
C ASP A 169 3.09 4.23 -4.20
N VAL A 170 2.71 3.54 -3.12
CA VAL A 170 2.03 2.24 -3.21
C VAL A 170 0.65 2.38 -3.88
N VAL A 171 -0.15 3.40 -3.53
CA VAL A 171 -1.44 3.63 -4.21
C VAL A 171 -1.23 3.89 -5.71
N ALA A 172 -0.26 4.73 -6.06
CA ALA A 172 0.06 5.03 -7.46
C ALA A 172 0.51 3.76 -8.19
N TYR A 173 1.40 2.99 -7.57
CA TYR A 173 1.91 1.72 -8.08
C TYR A 173 0.78 0.72 -8.34
N LEU A 174 -0.05 0.40 -7.33
CA LEU A 174 -1.12 -0.59 -7.45
C LEU A 174 -2.20 -0.20 -8.48
N LYS A 175 -2.43 1.09 -8.70
CA LYS A 175 -3.45 1.58 -9.63
C LYS A 175 -2.97 1.82 -11.05
N ARG A 176 -1.70 2.14 -11.24
CA ARG A 176 -1.21 2.71 -12.51
C ARG A 176 0.02 2.02 -13.06
N ASP A 177 0.81 1.38 -12.21
CA ASP A 177 2.08 0.84 -12.67
C ASP A 177 1.89 -0.49 -13.42
N GLY A 178 2.37 -0.49 -14.66
CA GLY A 178 2.39 -1.63 -15.58
C GLY A 178 3.76 -2.30 -15.68
N SER A 179 4.69 -2.00 -14.77
CA SER A 179 6.09 -2.43 -14.77
C SER A 179 6.34 -3.95 -14.77
N GLY A 180 5.30 -4.78 -14.70
CA GLY A 180 5.44 -6.24 -14.68
C GLY A 180 5.81 -6.83 -13.31
N ILE A 181 5.97 -5.99 -12.28
CA ILE A 181 6.16 -6.45 -10.90
C ILE A 181 4.78 -6.83 -10.35
N HIS A 182 4.40 -8.07 -10.57
CA HIS A 182 3.05 -8.58 -10.36
C HIS A 182 2.78 -8.99 -8.90
N LEU A 183 2.76 -8.04 -7.95
CA LEU A 183 2.06 -8.29 -6.68
C LEU A 183 0.58 -8.58 -6.98
N LEU A 184 0.05 -7.84 -7.96
CA LEU A 184 -1.33 -7.85 -8.44
C LEU A 184 -1.38 -7.91 -9.98
N GLY A 185 -0.93 -9.01 -10.60
CA GLY A 185 -0.46 -9.03 -12.00
C GLY A 185 -1.33 -8.48 -13.13
N ASP A 186 -2.55 -8.06 -12.85
CA ASP A 186 -3.56 -7.52 -13.74
C ASP A 186 -4.40 -6.37 -13.11
N GLN A 187 -4.21 -6.02 -11.83
CA GLN A 187 -5.12 -5.13 -11.11
C GLN A 187 -5.13 -3.64 -11.50
N PRO A 188 -4.10 -3.03 -12.10
CA PRO A 188 -4.29 -1.71 -12.72
C PRO A 188 -5.47 -1.70 -13.72
N SER A 189 -5.81 -2.85 -14.32
CA SER A 189 -6.96 -3.01 -15.20
C SER A 189 -8.31 -3.05 -14.47
N PHE A 190 -8.30 -3.36 -13.17
CA PHE A 190 -9.51 -3.62 -12.38
C PHE A 190 -9.74 -2.60 -11.25
N LEU A 191 -8.68 -2.01 -10.69
CA LEU A 191 -8.76 -0.97 -9.66
C LEU A 191 -9.06 0.40 -10.27
N LYS A 192 -10.29 0.86 -10.05
CA LYS A 192 -10.80 2.14 -10.53
C LYS A 192 -10.62 3.24 -9.49
N ARG A 193 -10.77 2.90 -8.21
CA ARG A 193 -10.81 3.84 -7.09
C ARG A 193 -9.85 3.43 -5.98
N ALA A 194 -9.40 4.41 -5.21
CA ALA A 194 -8.72 4.18 -3.94
C ALA A 194 -9.39 5.03 -2.85
N MET A 195 -9.54 4.45 -1.67
CA MET A 195 -10.02 5.09 -0.45
C MET A 195 -8.94 4.91 0.61
N GLY A 196 -8.62 5.98 1.34
CA GLY A 196 -7.74 5.90 2.51
C GLY A 196 -8.56 5.78 3.77
N PHE A 197 -8.18 4.87 4.67
CA PHE A 197 -8.75 4.73 6.00
C PHE A 197 -7.63 4.64 7.02
N GLY A 198 -7.80 5.26 8.18
CA GLY A 198 -6.85 5.13 9.27
C GLY A 198 -7.48 5.57 10.58
N VAL A 199 -7.16 4.86 11.65
CA VAL A 199 -7.59 5.24 13.00
C VAL A 199 -6.44 5.97 13.68
N SER A 200 -6.62 7.27 13.88
CA SER A 200 -5.69 8.08 14.67
C SER A 200 -5.81 7.67 16.15
N GLN A 201 -4.69 7.34 16.77
CA GLN A 201 -4.63 7.23 18.23
C GLN A 201 -4.36 8.64 18.75
N SER A 202 -5.39 9.31 19.26
CA SER A 202 -5.22 10.50 20.08
C SER A 202 -4.31 10.16 21.26
N GLY A 203 -3.32 11.01 21.52
CA GLY A 203 -2.35 10.85 22.60
C GLY A 203 -3.04 10.49 23.91
N ARG A 204 -2.65 9.34 24.48
CA ARG A 204 -2.86 9.10 25.91
C ARG A 204 -1.92 10.07 26.65
N PHE A 205 -2.49 11.12 27.22
CA PHE A 205 -1.92 11.84 28.37
C PHE A 205 -2.39 11.16 29.65
#